data_AF-A0A502G0U5-F1
#
_entry.id   AF-A0A502G0U5-F1
#
_cell.length_a   1.000
_cell.length_b   1.000
_cell.length_c   1.000
_cell.angle_alpha   90.00
_cell.angle_beta   90.00
_cell.angle_gamma   90.00
#
_symmetry.space_group_name_H-M   'P 1'
#
loop_
_entity.id
_entity.type
_entity.pdbx_description
1 polymer ?
#
loop_
_entity_poly.entity_id
_entity_poly.type
_entity_poly.pdbx_seq_one_letter_code
_entity_poly.pdbx_strand_id
1 'polypeptide(L)'
;MAIIKKVNYLMLLIYSTAFFSVLGIGYRTIVALISLWAIGEFAYDWHQVVIGLKMAVVASFAVTLAAFIFNKIDEYNARKKPPSDPDK
;
A
#
# COMPACT_ATOMS: atom_id res chain seq x y z
N MET A 1 27.07 -4.39 2.76
CA MET A 1 26.12 -3.27 3.00
C MET A 1 24.92 -3.81 3.77
N ALA A 2 24.99 -3.73 5.11
CA ALA A 2 23.96 -4.23 6.01
C ALA A 2 22.73 -3.30 5.94
N ILE A 3 21.71 -3.71 5.17
CA ILE A 3 20.41 -3.02 5.14
C ILE A 3 19.31 -4.06 5.33
N ILE A 4 19.40 -4.86 6.40
CA ILE A 4 18.18 -5.42 6.98
C ILE A 4 17.63 -4.32 7.88
N LYS A 5 17.07 -3.26 7.27
CA LYS A 5 16.15 -2.38 8.02
C LYS A 5 15.02 -3.31 8.47
N LYS A 6 14.85 -3.50 9.78
CA LYS A 6 13.65 -4.14 10.33
C LYS A 6 12.45 -3.36 9.81
N VAL A 7 11.81 -3.87 8.76
CA VAL A 7 10.58 -3.29 8.22
C VAL A 7 9.54 -3.42 9.31
N ASN A 8 9.09 -2.28 9.85
CA ASN A 8 7.99 -2.28 10.80
C ASN A 8 6.69 -2.49 10.00
N TYR A 9 6.26 -3.74 9.90
CA TYR A 9 5.08 -4.14 9.13
C TYR A 9 3.80 -3.47 9.60
N LEU A 10 3.69 -3.15 10.90
CA LEU A 10 2.55 -2.40 11.42
C LEU A 10 2.52 -0.98 10.85
N MET A 11 3.69 -0.34 10.81
CA MET A 11 3.84 1.01 10.25
C MET A 11 3.61 1.00 8.73
N LEU A 12 4.07 -0.04 8.03
CA LEU A 12 3.80 -0.25 6.61
C LEU A 12 2.29 -0.42 6.33
N LEU A 13 1.58 -1.19 7.16
CA LEU A 13 0.14 -1.39 7.06
C LEU A 13 -0.62 -0.07 7.24
N ILE A 14 -0.23 0.73 8.25
CA ILE A 14 -0.86 2.04 8.51
C ILE A 14 -0.62 2.99 7.33
N TYR A 15 0.62 3.11 6.85
CA TYR A 15 0.92 4.01 5.74
C TYR A 15 0.26 3.59 4.42
N SER A 16 0.26 2.29 4.11
CA SER A 16 -0.43 1.79 2.91
C SER A 16 -1.95 1.99 3.02
N THR A 17 -2.53 1.80 4.20
CA THR A 17 -3.97 2.04 4.43
C THR A 17 -4.33 3.50 4.21
N ALA A 18 -3.54 4.42 4.77
CA ALA A 18 -3.73 5.85 4.56
C ALA A 18 -3.60 6.22 3.07
N PHE A 19 -2.57 5.70 2.40
CA PHE A 19 -2.33 5.95 0.98
C PHE A 19 -3.51 5.48 0.09
N PHE A 20 -3.96 4.23 0.24
CA PHE A 20 -5.09 3.71 -0.54
C PHE A 20 -6.41 4.40 -0.19
N SER A 21 -6.60 4.82 1.07
CA SER A 21 -7.79 5.58 1.48
C SER A 21 -7.83 6.96 0.82
N VAL A 22 -6.69 7.68 0.83
CA VAL A 22 -6.58 8.99 0.16
C VAL A 22 -6.79 8.86 -1.33
N LEU A 23 -6.18 7.86 -1.98
CA LEU A 23 -6.41 7.60 -3.41
C LEU A 23 -7.88 7.28 -3.72
N GLY A 24 -8.53 6.44 -2.91
CA GLY A 24 -9.92 6.06 -3.10
C GLY A 24 -10.89 7.25 -2.94
N ILE A 25 -10.69 8.09 -1.92
CA ILE A 25 -11.47 9.32 -1.71
C ILE A 25 -11.17 10.33 -2.83
N GLY A 26 -9.90 10.52 -3.17
CA GLY A 26 -9.47 11.45 -4.22
C GLY A 26 -10.09 11.12 -5.58
N TYR A 27 -10.01 9.85 -5.99
CA TYR A 27 -10.64 9.36 -7.22
C TYR A 27 -12.13 9.69 -7.27
N ARG A 28 -12.88 9.40 -6.20
CA ARG A 28 -14.33 9.67 -6.18
C ARG A 28 -14.67 11.15 -6.14
N THR A 29 -13.86 11.94 -5.44
CA THR A 29 -14.02 13.39 -5.41
C THR A 29 -13.84 13.97 -6.81
N ILE A 30 -12.83 13.51 -7.54
CA ILE A 30 -12.60 13.92 -8.94
C ILE A 30 -13.80 13.55 -9.82
N VAL A 31 -14.31 12.31 -9.71
CA VAL A 31 -15.49 11.88 -10.48
C VAL A 31 -16.70 12.76 -10.18
N ALA A 32 -16.96 13.07 -8.91
CA ALA A 32 -18.09 13.93 -8.53
C ALA A 32 -17.94 15.37 -9.01
N LEU A 33 -16.71 15.91 -9.04
CA LEU A 33 -16.44 17.23 -9.60
C LEU A 33 -16.66 17.26 -11.12
N ILE A 34 -16.28 16.19 -11.82
CA ILE A 34 -16.56 16.03 -13.26
C ILE A 34 -18.07 15.98 -13.49
N SER A 35 -18.82 15.23 -12.68
CA SER A 35 -20.29 15.18 -12.76
C SER A 35 -20.91 16.56 -12.52
N LEU A 36 -20.46 17.30 -11.50
CA LEU A 36 -20.94 18.65 -11.23
C LEU A 36 -20.72 19.58 -12.43
N TRP A 37 -19.58 19.47 -13.12
CA TRP A 37 -19.29 20.28 -14.29
C TRP A 37 -20.08 19.84 -15.54
N ALA A 38 -20.30 18.54 -15.72
CA ALA A 38 -20.92 17.98 -16.93
C ALA A 38 -22.46 18.02 -16.91
N ILE A 39 -23.08 17.76 -15.76
CA ILE A 39 -24.54 17.62 -15.59
C ILE A 39 -25.11 18.63 -14.58
N GLY A 40 -24.28 19.43 -13.92
CA GLY A 40 -24.72 20.42 -12.93
C GLY A 40 -25.06 19.83 -11.56
N GLU A 41 -24.90 18.52 -11.38
CA GLU A 41 -25.27 17.81 -10.14
C GLU A 41 -24.05 17.21 -9.44
N PHE A 42 -23.95 17.45 -8.13
CA PHE A 42 -22.92 16.83 -7.30
C PHE A 42 -23.37 15.44 -6.85
N ALA A 43 -23.19 14.45 -7.72
CA ALA A 43 -23.47 13.05 -7.43
C ALA A 43 -22.30 12.41 -6.65
N TYR A 44 -22.36 12.48 -5.32
CA TYR A 44 -21.36 11.88 -4.43
C TYR A 44 -21.95 10.72 -3.62
N ASP A 45 -21.63 9.50 -4.03
CA ASP A 45 -22.12 8.29 -3.38
C ASP A 45 -21.28 7.93 -2.14
N TRP A 46 -21.84 8.22 -0.96
CA TRP A 46 -21.23 7.89 0.33
C TRP A 46 -21.16 6.40 0.63
N HIS A 47 -22.10 5.60 0.12
CA HIS A 47 -22.08 4.15 0.30
C HIS A 47 -20.86 3.55 -0.38
N GLN A 48 -20.62 3.99 -1.61
CA GLN A 48 -19.41 3.68 -2.37
C GLN A 48 -18.15 4.09 -1.57
N VAL A 49 -18.08 5.31 -1.01
CA VAL A 49 -16.94 5.77 -0.18
C VAL A 49 -16.60 4.79 0.93
N VAL A 50 -17.60 4.36 1.69
CA VAL A 50 -17.42 3.39 2.78
C VAL A 50 -16.88 2.05 2.27
N ILE A 51 -17.40 1.54 1.15
CA ILE A 51 -16.87 0.33 0.51
C ILE A 51 -15.40 0.53 0.12
N GLY A 52 -15.06 1.67 -0.46
CA GLY A 52 -13.69 2.00 -0.87
C GLY A 52 -12.71 1.98 0.31
N LEU A 53 -13.10 2.55 1.46
CA LEU A 53 -12.29 2.54 2.68
C LEU A 53 -12.10 1.13 3.23
N LYS A 54 -13.13 0.28 3.21
CA LYS A 54 -13.00 -1.15 3.58
C LYS A 54 -12.03 -1.87 2.66
N MET A 55 -12.09 -1.61 1.35
CA MET A 55 -11.18 -2.21 0.37
C MET A 55 -9.75 -1.70 0.50
N ALA A 56 -9.53 -0.45 0.93
CA ALA A 56 -8.20 0.08 1.22
C ALA A 56 -7.49 -0.72 2.32
N VAL A 57 -8.22 -1.15 3.35
CA VAL A 57 -7.67 -2.04 4.40
C VAL A 57 -7.25 -3.38 3.79
N VAL A 58 -8.11 -4.01 2.99
CA VAL A 58 -7.81 -5.30 2.34
C VAL A 58 -6.58 -5.20 1.43
N ALA A 59 -6.49 -4.15 0.61
CA ALA A 59 -5.34 -3.89 -0.25
C ALA A 59 -4.05 -3.71 0.54
N SER A 60 -4.12 -3.04 1.69
CA SER A 60 -2.97 -2.78 2.57
C SER A 60 -2.46 -4.06 3.23
N PHE A 61 -3.38 -4.96 3.63
CA PHE A 61 -3.00 -6.29 4.08
C PHE A 61 -2.27 -7.08 3.00
N ALA A 62 -2.75 -7.05 1.75
CA ALA A 62 -2.10 -7.73 0.64
C ALA A 62 -0.68 -7.18 0.38
N VAL A 63 -0.52 -5.86 0.36
CA VAL A 63 0.79 -5.20 0.18
C VAL A 63 1.75 -5.53 1.32
N THR A 64 1.27 -5.47 2.56
CA THR A 64 2.09 -5.77 3.74
C THR A 64 2.53 -7.23 3.77
N LEU A 65 1.63 -8.16 3.41
CA LEU A 65 1.94 -9.58 3.29
C LEU A 65 2.95 -9.86 2.18
N ALA A 66 2.79 -9.24 1.01
CA ALA A 66 3.75 -9.35 -0.08
C ALA A 66 5.14 -8.87 0.35
N ALA A 67 5.21 -7.70 1.00
CA ALA A 67 6.47 -7.17 1.55
C ALA A 67 7.11 -8.11 2.58
N PHE A 68 6.30 -8.75 3.43
CA PHE A 68 6.78 -9.74 4.40
C PHE A 68 7.38 -10.97 3.70
N ILE A 69 6.70 -11.52 2.70
CA ILE A 69 7.17 -12.69 1.94
C ILE A 69 8.47 -12.37 1.21
N PHE A 70 8.55 -11.23 0.51
CA PHE A 70 9.77 -10.84 -0.20
C PHE A 70 10.94 -10.63 0.76
N ASN A 71 10.72 -10.03 1.93
CA ASN A 71 11.77 -9.90 2.94
C ASN A 71 12.27 -11.29 3.42
N LYS A 72 11.36 -12.26 3.60
CA LYS A 72 11.76 -13.63 3.96
C LYS A 72 12.53 -14.34 2.86
N ILE A 73 12.18 -14.12 1.60
CA ILE A 73 12.92 -14.63 0.45
C ILE A 73 14.34 -14.04 0.43
N ASP A 74 14.47 -12.72 0.65
CA ASP A 74 15.77 -12.05 0.69
C ASP A 74 16.63 -12.54 1.86
N GLU A 75 16.06 -12.71 3.06
CA GLU A 75 16.76 -13.32 4.20
C GLU A 75 17.26 -14.74 3.89
N TYR A 76 16.45 -15.54 3.18
CA TYR A 76 16.82 -16.90 2.80
C TYR A 76 17.93 -16.93 1.75
N ASN A 77 17.84 -16.07 0.75
CA ASN A 77 18.87 -15.92 -0.29
C ASN A 77 20.19 -15.37 0.27
N ALA A 78 20.12 -14.44 1.23
CA ALA A 78 21.30 -13.92 1.93
C ALA A 78 22.03 -15.01 2.73
N ARG A 79 21.30 -15.97 3.32
CA ARG A 79 21.88 -17.13 4.02
C ARG A 79 22.55 -18.16 3.11
N LYS A 80 22.18 -18.20 1.82
CA LYS A 80 22.74 -19.13 0.83
C LYS A 80 23.99 -18.61 0.12
N LYS A 81 24.26 -17.31 0.17
CA LYS A 81 25.51 -16.76 -0.35
C LYS A 81 26.63 -17.07 0.65
N PRO A 82 27.79 -17.59 0.21
CA PRO A 82 28.95 -17.67 1.10
C PRO A 82 29.23 -16.26 1.63
N PRO A 83 29.76 -16.11 2.86
CA PRO A 83 30.32 -14.82 3.25
C PRO A 83 31.31 -14.42 2.15
N SER A 84 31.08 -13.27 1.52
CA SER A 84 32.06 -12.70 0.61
C SER A 84 33.32 -12.48 1.43
N ASP A 85 34.38 -13.19 1.09
CA ASP A 85 35.68 -13.06 1.71
C ASP A 85 36.06 -11.56 1.70
N PRO A 86 36.37 -10.94 2.85
CA PRO A 86 36.67 -9.50 2.90
C PRO A 86 38.06 -9.14 2.33
N ASP A 87 38.90 -10.14 2.02
CA ASP A 87 40.31 -9.94 1.66
C ASP A 87 40.64 -10.53 0.27
N LYS A 88 40.26 -9.83 -0.80
CA LYS A 88 41.03 -9.74 -2.06
C LYS A 88 40.77 -8.41 -2.76
#